data_AF-A0A2V4BZB8-F1
#
_entry.id   AF-A0A2V4BZB8-F1
#
_cell.length_a   1.000
_cell.length_b   1.000
_cell.length_c   1.000
_cell.angle_alpha   90.00
_cell.angle_beta   90.00
_cell.angle_gamma   90.00
#
_symmetry.space_group_name_H-M   'P 1'
#
loop_
_entity.id
_entity.type
_entity.pdbx_description
1 polymer ?
#
loop_
_entity_poly.entity_id
_entity_poly.type
_entity_poly.pdbx_seq_one_letter_code
_entity_poly.pdbx_strand_id
1 'polypeptide(L)'
;MKLCSPLFLLFIYNLSAQQKPIETIYFDFDKYILSSQQTKVITDFVKNIDTTKIESVQIYGYCDDRGTDEYNYRLSRDRVNTVQKILVSSGFNKSRIIILEGKGRVIIRSDTVDNLYETRSKNRRVDLIAVKKNSFGKGIHNSLKNELKVGDKIVLENILFDLGSSKLTTTSKKELDKIVTILQSKKNIQFEIRGHVCCTPELYTDGIDRENNERRLSWNRAKTVFLYLSSKKISKSRMTYQGCGNKYPLKKGDDLDRRVEFKITKI
;
A
#
# COMPACT_ATOMS: atom_id res chain seq x y z
N MET A 1 -14.47 -55.09 17.99
CA MET A 1 -14.37 -54.45 16.65
C MET A 1 -14.24 -52.95 16.85
N LYS A 2 -13.06 -52.37 16.55
CA LYS A 2 -12.79 -50.94 16.75
C LYS A 2 -13.30 -50.15 15.54
N LEU A 3 -14.23 -49.22 15.78
CA LEU A 3 -14.72 -48.26 14.79
C LEU A 3 -13.71 -47.10 14.70
N CYS A 4 -13.00 -47.01 13.58
CA CYS A 4 -12.19 -45.85 13.22
C CYS A 4 -13.07 -44.86 12.43
N SER A 5 -13.27 -43.67 12.98
CA SER A 5 -13.93 -42.55 12.30
C SER A 5 -12.94 -41.86 11.34
N PRO A 6 -13.28 -41.57 10.07
CA PRO A 6 -12.41 -40.81 9.19
C PRO A 6 -12.56 -39.31 9.49
N LEU A 7 -11.47 -38.71 9.96
CA LEU A 7 -11.35 -37.27 10.15
C LEU A 7 -11.30 -36.60 8.77
N PHE A 8 -12.40 -35.99 8.35
CA PHE A 8 -12.50 -35.22 7.10
C PHE A 8 -11.73 -33.90 7.27
N LEU A 9 -10.49 -33.85 6.79
CA LEU A 9 -9.69 -32.63 6.72
C LEU A 9 -10.29 -31.70 5.66
N LEU A 10 -11.19 -30.81 6.09
CA LEU A 10 -11.67 -29.68 5.30
C LEU A 10 -10.51 -28.72 5.03
N PHE A 11 -9.93 -28.83 3.84
CA PHE A 11 -8.98 -27.85 3.31
C PHE A 11 -9.75 -26.55 3.02
N ILE A 12 -9.68 -25.60 3.97
CA ILE A 12 -10.29 -24.27 3.80
C ILE A 12 -9.43 -23.49 2.80
N TYR A 13 -9.83 -23.50 1.53
CA TYR A 13 -9.30 -22.58 0.53
C TYR A 13 -9.71 -21.16 0.93
N ASN A 14 -8.73 -20.39 1.39
CA ASN A 14 -8.92 -18.97 1.66
C ASN A 14 -9.01 -18.23 0.30
N LEU A 15 -10.23 -17.91 -0.12
CA LEU A 15 -10.49 -16.99 -1.22
C LEU A 15 -9.99 -15.59 -0.83
N SER A 16 -8.91 -15.13 -1.46
CA SER A 16 -8.41 -13.76 -1.32
C SER A 16 -9.34 -12.79 -2.05
N ALA A 17 -10.00 -11.88 -1.34
CA ALA A 17 -10.74 -10.78 -1.95
C ALA A 17 -9.78 -9.64 -2.29
N GLN A 18 -9.29 -9.59 -3.54
CA GLN A 18 -8.56 -8.43 -4.05
C GLN A 18 -9.51 -7.22 -4.10
N GLN A 19 -9.07 -6.05 -3.63
CA GLN A 19 -9.88 -4.84 -3.67
C GLN A 19 -10.24 -4.52 -5.13
N LYS A 20 -11.54 -4.50 -5.43
CA LYS A 20 -12.02 -4.31 -6.79
C LYS A 20 -11.69 -2.89 -7.26
N PRO A 21 -11.04 -2.72 -8.42
CA PRO A 21 -10.86 -1.41 -9.03
C PRO A 21 -12.20 -0.73 -9.26
N ILE A 22 -12.26 0.57 -8.98
CA ILE A 22 -13.40 1.41 -9.32
C ILE A 22 -13.35 1.89 -10.76
N GLU A 23 -12.15 1.88 -11.35
CA GLU A 23 -11.92 2.18 -12.76
C GLU A 23 -10.63 1.48 -13.20
N THR A 24 -10.58 1.03 -14.46
CA THR A 24 -9.40 0.40 -15.04
C THR A 24 -9.08 1.02 -16.39
N ILE A 25 -7.85 1.49 -16.54
CA ILE A 25 -7.35 2.16 -17.74
C ILE A 25 -6.43 1.18 -18.47
N TYR A 26 -6.67 0.94 -19.75
CA TYR A 26 -5.89 0.00 -20.55
C TYR A 26 -4.85 0.71 -21.42
N PHE A 27 -3.78 -0.02 -21.73
CA PHE A 27 -2.67 0.44 -22.54
C PHE A 27 -2.40 -0.53 -23.69
N ASP A 28 -2.01 0.04 -24.83
CA ASP A 28 -1.45 -0.74 -25.93
C ASP A 28 -0.14 -1.42 -25.50
N PHE A 29 0.26 -2.41 -26.30
CA PHE A 29 1.55 -3.07 -26.13
C PHE A 29 2.68 -2.05 -26.10
N ASP A 30 3.54 -2.19 -25.08
CA ASP A 30 4.74 -1.39 -24.89
C ASP A 30 4.56 0.14 -24.78
N LYS A 31 3.33 0.61 -24.54
CA LYS A 31 3.03 2.04 -24.41
C LYS A 31 2.68 2.45 -22.98
N TYR A 32 3.04 3.68 -22.64
CA TYR A 32 2.56 4.43 -21.47
C TYR A 32 1.81 5.72 -21.86
N ILE A 33 1.66 5.99 -23.16
CA ILE A 33 0.79 7.04 -23.70
C ILE A 33 -0.61 6.43 -23.91
N LEU A 34 -1.65 7.15 -23.51
CA LEU A 34 -3.03 6.70 -23.64
C LEU A 34 -3.63 7.07 -24.99
N SER A 35 -4.55 6.23 -25.47
CA SER A 35 -5.45 6.60 -26.57
C SER A 35 -6.44 7.68 -26.12
N SER A 36 -7.06 8.36 -27.08
CA SER A 36 -8.12 9.34 -26.81
C SER A 36 -9.29 8.72 -26.04
N GLN A 37 -9.66 7.48 -26.38
CA GLN A 37 -10.70 6.72 -25.69
C GLN A 37 -10.36 6.48 -24.21
N GLN A 38 -9.15 6.02 -23.91
CA GLN A 38 -8.72 5.76 -22.53
C GLN A 38 -8.49 7.05 -21.73
N THR A 39 -8.08 8.12 -22.40
CA THR A 39 -8.04 9.47 -21.80
C THR A 39 -9.44 9.93 -21.40
N LYS A 40 -10.45 9.68 -22.25
CA LYS A 40 -11.85 10.01 -21.97
C LYS A 40 -12.37 9.26 -20.73
N VAL A 41 -12.03 7.98 -20.56
CA VAL A 41 -12.37 7.18 -19.36
C VAL A 41 -11.91 7.90 -18.09
N ILE A 42 -10.66 8.40 -18.06
CA ILE A 42 -10.13 9.14 -16.90
C ILE A 42 -10.90 10.45 -16.68
N THR A 43 -11.17 11.21 -17.75
CA THR A 43 -11.89 12.48 -17.61
C THR A 43 -13.33 12.29 -17.12
N ASP A 44 -14.02 11.25 -17.60
CA ASP A 44 -15.37 10.91 -17.20
C ASP A 44 -15.39 10.39 -15.75
N PHE A 45 -14.39 9.61 -15.36
CA PHE A 45 -14.16 9.21 -13.98
C PHE A 45 -14.08 10.42 -13.04
N VAL A 46 -13.26 11.43 -13.36
CA VAL A 46 -13.12 12.64 -12.51
C VAL A 46 -14.41 13.45 -12.45
N LYS A 47 -15.21 13.47 -13.52
CA LYS A 47 -16.51 14.15 -13.53
C LYS A 47 -17.56 13.43 -12.68
N ASN A 48 -17.56 12.10 -12.71
CA ASN A 48 -18.63 11.29 -12.12
C ASN A 48 -18.30 10.78 -10.71
N ILE A 49 -17.05 10.91 -10.26
CA ILE A 49 -16.64 10.43 -8.95
C ILE A 49 -17.33 11.20 -7.81
N ASP A 50 -18.04 10.47 -6.96
CA ASP A 50 -18.65 11.02 -5.74
C ASP A 50 -17.57 11.29 -4.68
N THR A 51 -17.00 12.50 -4.72
CA THR A 51 -15.98 12.97 -3.77
C THR A 51 -16.49 13.10 -2.34
N THR A 52 -17.81 13.01 -2.10
CA THR A 52 -18.38 12.97 -0.75
C THR A 52 -18.28 11.59 -0.12
N LYS A 53 -18.21 10.51 -0.92
CA LYS A 53 -18.09 9.12 -0.44
C LYS A 53 -16.69 8.53 -0.58
N ILE A 54 -15.83 9.17 -1.35
CA ILE A 54 -14.45 8.73 -1.56
C ILE A 54 -13.56 9.70 -0.80
N GLU A 55 -12.54 9.18 -0.10
CA GLU A 55 -11.53 9.96 0.63
C GLU A 55 -10.32 10.18 -0.26
N SER A 56 -9.83 9.12 -0.87
CA SER A 56 -8.64 9.14 -1.72
C SER A 56 -8.69 8.05 -2.80
N VAL A 57 -7.78 8.15 -3.76
CA VAL A 57 -7.60 7.17 -4.84
C VAL A 57 -6.16 6.65 -4.80
N GLN A 58 -6.02 5.34 -5.00
CA GLN A 58 -4.77 4.64 -5.20
C GLN A 58 -4.65 4.25 -6.68
N ILE A 59 -3.44 4.29 -7.23
CA ILE A 59 -3.18 4.05 -8.66
C ILE A 59 -2.11 2.97 -8.79
N TYR A 60 -2.47 1.87 -9.45
CA TYR A 60 -1.59 0.72 -9.63
C TYR A 60 -1.44 0.35 -11.09
N GLY A 61 -0.21 0.32 -11.60
CA GLY A 61 0.09 0.01 -12.99
C GLY A 61 0.65 -1.39 -13.14
N TYR A 62 0.28 -2.05 -14.23
CA TYR A 62 0.68 -3.42 -14.53
C TYR A 62 1.15 -3.52 -15.98
N CYS A 63 1.98 -4.53 -16.23
CA CYS A 63 2.40 -4.95 -17.56
C CYS A 63 2.00 -6.40 -17.80
N ASP A 64 2.00 -6.82 -19.07
CA ASP A 64 1.88 -8.23 -19.40
C ASP A 64 3.18 -8.99 -19.05
N ASP A 65 3.16 -10.31 -19.23
CA ASP A 65 4.19 -11.26 -18.80
C ASP A 65 5.53 -11.15 -19.55
N ARG A 66 5.59 -10.33 -20.62
CA ARG A 66 6.75 -10.25 -21.52
C ARG A 66 7.75 -9.18 -21.11
N GLY A 67 9.03 -9.41 -21.39
CA GLY A 67 10.12 -8.48 -21.06
C GLY A 67 10.69 -8.73 -19.66
N THR A 68 11.77 -8.03 -19.32
CA THR A 68 12.44 -8.21 -18.01
C THR A 68 11.63 -7.60 -16.87
N ASP A 69 11.84 -8.09 -15.65
CA ASP A 69 11.20 -7.53 -14.45
C ASP A 69 11.50 -6.04 -14.29
N GLU A 70 12.76 -5.66 -14.49
CA GLU A 70 13.21 -4.28 -14.36
C GLU A 70 12.57 -3.35 -15.40
N TYR A 71 12.47 -3.82 -16.64
CA TYR A 71 11.80 -3.10 -17.73
C TYR A 71 10.32 -2.87 -17.41
N ASN A 72 9.61 -3.94 -17.07
CA ASN A 72 8.18 -3.86 -16.78
C ASN A 72 7.87 -3.01 -15.55
N TYR A 73 8.77 -3.02 -14.56
CA TYR A 73 8.65 -2.16 -13.40
C TYR A 73 8.76 -0.67 -13.76
N ARG A 74 9.69 -0.30 -14.66
CA ARG A 74 9.75 1.07 -15.20
C ARG A 74 8.51 1.41 -16.03
N LEU A 75 8.11 0.55 -16.96
CA LEU A 75 6.96 0.79 -17.84
C LEU A 75 5.66 0.97 -17.05
N SER A 76 5.40 0.08 -16.08
CA SER A 76 4.21 0.18 -15.22
C SER A 76 4.23 1.46 -14.35
N ARG A 77 5.41 1.90 -13.91
CA ARG A 77 5.57 3.19 -13.21
C ARG A 77 5.26 4.37 -14.13
N ASP A 78 5.70 4.33 -15.37
CA ASP A 78 5.46 5.42 -16.32
C ASP A 78 3.97 5.49 -16.72
N ARG A 79 3.28 4.33 -16.80
CA ARG A 79 1.82 4.25 -16.96
C ARG A 79 1.06 4.94 -15.82
N VAL A 80 1.39 4.64 -14.56
CA VAL A 80 0.72 5.29 -13.43
C VAL A 80 0.99 6.80 -13.41
N ASN A 81 2.21 7.23 -13.77
CA ASN A 81 2.54 8.65 -13.90
C ASN A 81 1.70 9.35 -14.97
N THR A 82 1.46 8.71 -16.12
CA THR A 82 0.56 9.23 -17.15
C THR A 82 -0.86 9.39 -16.63
N VAL A 83 -1.41 8.37 -15.97
CA VAL A 83 -2.77 8.42 -15.41
C VAL A 83 -2.88 9.50 -14.33
N GLN A 84 -1.90 9.62 -13.44
CA GLN A 84 -1.86 10.68 -12.43
C GLN A 84 -1.87 12.08 -13.06
N LYS A 85 -1.04 12.31 -14.08
CA LYS A 85 -0.98 13.60 -14.77
C LYS A 85 -2.34 13.97 -15.35
N ILE A 86 -3.01 13.02 -16.00
CA ILE A 86 -4.32 13.25 -16.60
C ILE A 86 -5.37 13.51 -15.51
N LEU A 87 -5.46 12.67 -14.47
CA LEU A 87 -6.36 12.88 -13.33
C LEU A 87 -6.24 14.29 -12.75
N VAL A 88 -5.01 14.73 -12.49
CA VAL A 88 -4.74 16.06 -11.92
C VAL A 88 -5.11 17.17 -12.91
N SER A 89 -4.74 17.03 -14.18
CA SER A 89 -5.09 18.02 -15.22
C SER A 89 -6.61 18.11 -15.47
N SER A 90 -7.34 17.02 -15.23
CA SER A 90 -8.81 16.96 -15.32
C SER A 90 -9.51 17.46 -14.05
N GLY A 91 -8.77 17.91 -13.03
CA GLY A 91 -9.31 18.53 -11.83
C GLY A 91 -9.32 17.66 -10.57
N PHE A 92 -8.80 16.42 -10.62
CA PHE A 92 -8.69 15.60 -9.42
C PHE A 92 -7.60 16.14 -8.49
N ASN A 93 -7.92 16.30 -7.21
CA ASN A 93 -6.97 16.86 -6.24
C ASN A 93 -5.77 15.91 -6.04
N LYS A 94 -4.56 16.36 -6.42
CA LYS A 94 -3.31 15.59 -6.28
C LYS A 94 -3.06 15.08 -4.87
N SER A 95 -3.44 15.84 -3.83
CA SER A 95 -3.27 15.42 -2.43
C SER A 95 -4.15 14.23 -2.03
N ARG A 96 -5.18 13.93 -2.82
CA ARG A 96 -6.08 12.78 -2.64
C ARG A 96 -5.66 11.57 -3.46
N ILE A 97 -4.57 11.68 -4.23
CA ILE A 97 -3.89 10.54 -4.84
C ILE A 97 -2.83 10.10 -3.85
N ILE A 98 -3.15 9.09 -3.04
CA ILE A 98 -2.30 8.71 -1.91
C ILE A 98 -1.23 7.70 -2.31
N ILE A 99 -1.46 6.92 -3.37
CA ILE A 99 -0.58 5.83 -3.80
C ILE A 99 -0.46 5.82 -5.31
N LEU A 100 0.78 5.67 -5.76
CA LEU A 100 1.18 5.65 -7.16
C LEU A 100 2.26 4.59 -7.35
N GLU A 101 1.89 3.43 -7.88
CA GLU A 101 2.80 2.28 -7.91
C GLU A 101 2.74 1.49 -9.22
N GLY A 102 3.90 1.33 -9.86
CA GLY A 102 4.10 0.34 -10.91
C GLY A 102 4.40 -1.02 -10.30
N LYS A 103 3.58 -2.03 -10.61
CA LYS A 103 3.68 -3.41 -10.11
C LYS A 103 4.53 -4.33 -10.99
N GLY A 104 4.98 -3.86 -12.14
CA GLY A 104 5.72 -4.69 -13.08
C GLY A 104 4.80 -5.66 -13.85
N ARG A 105 5.37 -6.78 -14.29
CA ARG A 105 4.65 -7.77 -15.09
C ARG A 105 3.75 -8.65 -14.23
N VAL A 106 2.61 -9.02 -14.80
CA VAL A 106 1.73 -10.05 -14.26
C VAL A 106 2.09 -11.38 -14.90
N ILE A 107 2.50 -12.36 -14.10
CA ILE A 107 2.84 -13.71 -14.58
C ILE A 107 1.58 -14.41 -15.07
N ILE A 108 1.62 -14.93 -16.29
CA ILE A 108 0.56 -15.74 -16.87
C ILE A 108 1.10 -17.16 -17.03
N ARG A 109 0.33 -18.14 -16.57
CA ARG A 109 0.52 -19.54 -16.93
C ARG A 109 -0.29 -19.78 -18.20
N SER A 110 0.38 -19.99 -19.32
CA SER A 110 -0.26 -20.03 -20.64
C SER A 110 -1.25 -21.19 -20.80
N ASP A 111 -1.03 -22.28 -20.05
CA ASP A 111 -1.87 -23.46 -19.95
C ASP A 111 -3.13 -23.25 -19.10
N THR A 112 -3.23 -22.16 -18.33
CA THR A 112 -4.36 -21.88 -17.44
C THR A 112 -5.30 -20.80 -17.96
N VAL A 113 -5.12 -20.32 -19.19
CA VAL A 113 -5.91 -19.23 -19.76
C VAL A 113 -6.44 -19.58 -21.15
N ASP A 114 -7.71 -19.27 -21.39
CA ASP A 114 -8.37 -19.59 -22.67
C ASP A 114 -7.79 -18.79 -23.84
N ASN A 115 -7.46 -17.51 -23.62
CA ASN A 115 -6.90 -16.63 -24.64
C ASN A 115 -5.74 -15.80 -24.09
N LEU A 116 -4.52 -16.25 -24.36
CA LEU A 116 -3.30 -15.59 -23.91
C LEU A 116 -3.19 -14.12 -24.40
N TYR A 117 -3.59 -13.83 -25.64
CA TYR A 117 -3.50 -12.48 -26.19
C TYR A 117 -4.44 -11.52 -25.45
N GLU A 118 -5.67 -11.95 -25.19
CA GLU A 118 -6.65 -11.17 -24.45
C GLU A 118 -6.22 -10.97 -23.00
N THR A 119 -5.74 -12.01 -22.33
CA THR A 119 -5.22 -11.91 -20.95
C THR A 119 -4.07 -10.91 -20.87
N ARG A 120 -3.14 -10.93 -21.84
CA ARG A 120 -2.06 -9.95 -21.93
C ARG A 120 -2.60 -8.53 -22.09
N SER A 121 -3.61 -8.34 -22.93
CA SER A 121 -4.26 -7.04 -23.10
C SER A 121 -4.88 -6.54 -21.80
N LYS A 122 -5.56 -7.42 -21.06
CA LYS A 122 -6.13 -7.11 -19.75
C LYS A 122 -5.06 -6.83 -18.67
N ASN A 123 -3.84 -7.36 -18.82
CA ASN A 123 -2.73 -7.10 -17.90
C ASN A 123 -1.98 -5.80 -18.17
N ARG A 124 -2.09 -5.22 -19.38
CA ARG A 124 -1.56 -3.89 -19.68
C ARG A 124 -2.54 -2.82 -19.20
N ARG A 125 -2.54 -2.56 -17.90
CA ARG A 125 -3.55 -1.69 -17.29
C ARG A 125 -3.02 -0.84 -16.15
N VAL A 126 -3.80 0.16 -15.78
CA VAL A 126 -3.71 0.89 -14.53
C VAL A 126 -5.06 0.80 -13.83
N ASP A 127 -5.07 0.30 -12.59
CA ASP A 127 -6.25 0.21 -11.75
C ASP A 127 -6.32 1.40 -10.80
N LEU A 128 -7.48 2.05 -10.76
CA LEU A 128 -7.84 3.03 -9.74
C LEU A 128 -8.64 2.33 -8.66
N ILE A 129 -8.19 2.47 -7.41
CA ILE A 129 -8.90 1.93 -6.24
C ILE A 129 -9.33 3.11 -5.37
N ALA A 130 -10.64 3.24 -5.12
CA ALA A 130 -11.12 4.23 -4.17
C ALA A 130 -10.94 3.73 -2.75
N VAL A 131 -10.37 4.59 -1.93
CA VAL A 131 -10.53 4.52 -0.48
C VAL A 131 -11.80 5.28 -0.16
N LYS A 132 -12.85 4.57 0.25
CA LYS A 132 -14.09 5.20 0.69
C LYS A 132 -13.82 6.09 1.90
N LYS A 133 -14.52 7.23 1.99
CA LYS A 133 -14.69 7.92 3.26
C LYS A 133 -15.38 6.96 4.18
N ASN A 134 -14.62 6.41 5.12
CA ASN A 134 -15.25 5.64 6.16
C ASN A 134 -16.17 6.59 6.94
N SER A 135 -17.38 6.14 7.27
CA SER A 135 -18.15 6.69 8.40
C SER A 135 -17.36 6.60 9.73
N PHE A 136 -16.18 5.99 9.71
CA PHE A 136 -15.09 6.25 10.65
C PHE A 136 -14.45 7.62 10.38
N GLY A 137 -15.19 8.68 10.69
CA GLY A 137 -14.64 9.98 11.09
C GLY A 137 -13.86 9.91 12.42
N LYS A 138 -13.13 8.81 12.63
CA LYS A 138 -12.25 8.55 13.77
C LYS A 138 -10.91 8.00 13.24
N GLY A 139 -10.41 8.58 12.15
CA GLY A 139 -9.09 8.27 11.60
C GLY A 139 -8.00 8.49 12.64
N ILE A 140 -7.06 7.55 12.78
CA ILE A 140 -5.83 7.59 13.62
C ILE A 140 -6.03 7.91 15.13
N HIS A 141 -7.17 8.42 15.54
CA HIS A 141 -7.44 8.95 16.87
C HIS A 141 -8.20 7.97 17.74
N ASN A 142 -8.85 6.92 17.22
CA ASN A 142 -9.59 6.00 18.08
C ASN A 142 -8.76 4.85 18.67
N SER A 143 -7.83 4.29 17.90
CA SER A 143 -7.06 3.14 18.38
C SER A 143 -6.06 3.54 19.47
N LEU A 144 -5.57 4.79 19.47
CA LEU A 144 -4.72 5.33 20.54
C LEU A 144 -5.49 6.01 21.67
N LYS A 145 -6.77 6.40 21.49
CA LYS A 145 -7.57 7.05 22.55
C LYS A 145 -8.19 6.06 23.53
N ASN A 146 -8.59 4.88 23.05
CA ASN A 146 -9.16 3.84 23.91
C ASN A 146 -8.12 3.31 24.93
N GLU A 147 -8.59 2.55 25.93
CA GLU A 147 -7.70 1.78 26.80
C GLU A 147 -6.84 0.85 25.94
N LEU A 148 -5.54 1.09 25.98
CA LEU A 148 -4.56 0.27 25.26
C LEU A 148 -4.27 -0.97 26.09
N LYS A 149 -3.93 -2.06 25.43
CA LYS A 149 -3.39 -3.27 26.04
C LYS A 149 -2.02 -3.58 25.45
N VAL A 150 -1.17 -4.20 26.25
CA VAL A 150 0.11 -4.72 25.75
C VAL A 150 -0.18 -5.76 24.66
N GLY A 151 0.49 -5.61 23.51
CA GLY A 151 0.27 -6.42 22.32
C GLY A 151 -0.61 -5.78 21.25
N ASP A 152 -1.35 -4.70 21.56
CA ASP A 152 -2.17 -3.99 20.59
C ASP A 152 -1.33 -3.53 19.40
N LYS A 153 -1.83 -3.79 18.19
CA LYS A 153 -1.24 -3.33 16.93
C LYS A 153 -2.05 -2.19 16.36
N ILE A 154 -1.41 -1.04 16.20
CA ILE A 154 -2.03 0.18 15.71
C ILE A 154 -1.41 0.52 14.37
N VAL A 155 -2.14 0.25 13.30
CA VAL A 155 -1.71 0.57 11.94
C VAL A 155 -1.79 2.08 11.73
N LEU A 156 -0.70 2.67 11.23
CA LEU A 156 -0.66 4.08 10.90
C LEU A 156 -1.07 4.27 9.43
N GLU A 157 -2.37 4.12 9.15
CA GLU A 157 -2.94 4.00 7.81
C GLU A 157 -2.57 5.16 6.86
N ASN A 158 -2.31 6.36 7.40
CA ASN A 158 -1.96 7.55 6.60
C ASN A 158 -0.48 7.93 6.65
N ILE A 159 0.40 7.03 7.14
CA ILE A 159 1.85 7.25 7.11
C ILE A 159 2.39 6.64 5.83
N LEU A 160 2.27 7.42 4.77
CA LEU A 160 2.66 7.04 3.42
C LEU A 160 4.15 7.29 3.20
N PHE A 161 4.77 6.41 2.43
CA PHE A 161 6.13 6.56 1.93
C PHE A 161 6.09 6.50 0.41
N ASP A 162 6.97 7.28 -0.23
CA ASP A 162 7.17 7.14 -1.67
C ASP A 162 7.66 5.71 -1.99
N LEU A 163 7.36 5.27 -3.21
CA LEU A 163 7.69 3.91 -3.64
C LEU A 163 9.19 3.66 -3.51
N GLY A 164 9.55 2.61 -2.76
CA GLY A 164 10.93 2.25 -2.51
C GLY A 164 11.71 3.22 -1.62
N SER A 165 11.08 4.24 -1.02
CA SER A 165 11.75 5.22 -0.16
C SER A 165 11.35 5.07 1.30
N SER A 166 12.26 5.41 2.20
CA SER A 166 11.99 5.59 3.65
C SER A 166 11.70 7.04 4.04
N LYS A 167 11.66 7.96 3.07
CA LYS A 167 11.40 9.39 3.31
C LYS A 167 9.92 9.65 3.61
N LEU A 168 9.68 10.42 4.68
CA LEU A 168 8.33 10.86 5.05
C LEU A 168 7.88 12.02 4.16
N THR A 169 6.72 11.87 3.53
CA THR A 169 6.05 12.95 2.80
C THR A 169 5.54 14.04 3.74
N THR A 170 5.25 15.24 3.22
CA THR A 170 4.66 16.33 4.01
C THR A 170 3.31 15.94 4.62
N THR A 171 2.50 15.18 3.89
CA THR A 171 1.21 14.67 4.39
C THR A 171 1.44 13.70 5.55
N SER A 172 2.37 12.75 5.43
CA SER A 172 2.70 11.80 6.49
C SER A 172 3.22 12.49 7.74
N LYS A 173 4.00 13.58 7.59
CA LYS A 173 4.44 14.40 8.74
C LYS A 173 3.26 15.04 9.47
N LYS A 174 2.28 15.61 8.76
CA LYS A 174 1.06 16.18 9.36
C LYS A 174 0.25 15.13 10.13
N GLU A 175 0.17 13.90 9.62
CA GLU A 175 -0.49 12.80 10.31
C GLU A 175 0.30 12.31 11.53
N LEU A 176 1.64 12.26 11.45
CA LEU A 176 2.48 11.98 12.62
C LEU A 176 2.36 13.06 13.69
N ASP A 177 2.22 14.33 13.32
CA ASP A 177 1.99 15.42 14.29
C ASP A 177 0.70 15.18 15.11
N LYS A 178 -0.35 14.65 14.49
CA LYS A 178 -1.58 14.24 15.19
C LYS A 178 -1.36 13.08 16.16
N ILE A 179 -0.45 12.15 15.84
CA ILE A 179 -0.07 11.02 16.71
C ILE A 179 0.78 11.52 17.88
N VAL A 180 1.71 12.46 17.61
CA VAL A 180 2.59 13.07 18.63
C VAL A 180 1.78 13.67 19.76
N THR A 181 0.69 14.40 19.48
CA THR A 181 -0.14 15.01 20.54
C THR A 181 -0.73 13.94 21.47
N ILE A 182 -1.10 12.76 20.94
CA ILE A 182 -1.60 11.64 21.74
C ILE A 182 -0.47 10.97 22.54
N LEU A 183 0.70 10.77 21.94
CA LEU A 183 1.86 10.16 22.61
C LEU A 183 2.43 11.05 23.71
N GLN A 184 2.28 12.37 23.59
CA GLN A 184 2.65 13.35 24.62
C GLN A 184 1.70 13.32 25.82
N SER A 185 0.40 13.09 25.61
CA SER A 185 -0.56 12.95 26.71
C SER A 185 -0.45 11.60 27.41
N LYS A 186 -0.24 10.51 26.67
CA LYS A 186 -0.05 9.16 27.23
C LYS A 186 1.44 8.87 27.49
N LYS A 187 2.01 9.38 28.59
CA LYS A 187 3.47 9.26 28.86
C LYS A 187 3.96 7.85 29.23
N ASN A 188 3.07 6.99 29.74
CA ASN A 188 3.47 5.68 30.30
C ASN A 188 3.58 4.56 29.26
N ILE A 189 3.07 4.79 28.05
CA ILE A 189 3.12 3.75 27.02
C ILE A 189 4.52 3.65 26.40
N GLN A 190 4.97 2.41 26.20
CA GLN A 190 6.11 2.05 25.37
C GLN A 190 5.64 1.21 24.20
N PHE A 191 6.24 1.39 23.03
CA PHE A 191 5.81 0.74 21.81
C PHE A 191 6.97 0.48 20.84
N GLU A 192 6.80 -0.56 20.03
CA GLU A 192 7.71 -0.90 18.94
C GLU A 192 7.11 -0.44 17.61
N ILE A 193 7.89 0.31 16.84
CA ILE A 193 7.54 0.80 15.52
C ILE A 193 7.94 -0.26 14.49
N ARG A 194 6.98 -0.83 13.79
CA ARG A 194 7.21 -1.91 12.83
C ARG A 194 6.95 -1.43 11.41
N GLY A 195 7.97 -1.49 10.56
CA GLY A 195 7.84 -1.18 9.14
C GLY A 195 7.65 -2.43 8.30
N HIS A 196 6.82 -2.33 7.26
CA HIS A 196 6.48 -3.44 6.36
C HIS A 196 6.65 -3.02 4.89
N VAL A 197 6.88 -4.00 4.02
CA VAL A 197 6.92 -3.84 2.56
C VAL A 197 6.07 -4.92 1.90
N CYS A 198 5.43 -4.61 0.77
CA CYS A 198 4.49 -5.52 0.12
C CYS A 198 5.13 -6.52 -0.84
N CYS A 199 6.20 -6.12 -1.53
CA CYS A 199 6.45 -6.64 -2.86
C CYS A 199 7.95 -6.92 -3.06
N THR A 200 8.55 -7.64 -2.12
CA THR A 200 9.93 -8.12 -2.25
C THR A 200 9.90 -9.54 -2.82
N PRO A 201 10.77 -9.88 -3.80
CA PRO A 201 10.88 -11.25 -4.29
C PRO A 201 11.12 -12.21 -3.11
N GLU A 202 10.60 -13.45 -3.18
CA GLU A 202 10.67 -14.41 -2.07
C GLU A 202 12.09 -14.68 -1.56
N LEU A 203 13.09 -14.52 -2.43
CA LEU A 203 14.51 -14.63 -2.10
C LEU A 203 14.99 -13.54 -1.11
N TYR A 204 14.29 -12.42 -1.03
CA TYR A 204 14.68 -11.26 -0.23
C TYR A 204 13.68 -10.98 0.89
N THR A 205 14.20 -10.87 2.10
CA THR A 205 13.39 -10.57 3.29
C THR A 205 13.01 -9.10 3.42
N ASP A 206 13.58 -8.20 2.61
CA ASP A 206 13.27 -6.76 2.62
C ASP A 206 13.56 -6.09 1.27
N GLY A 207 13.02 -4.88 1.09
CA GLY A 207 13.16 -4.05 -0.10
C GLY A 207 14.43 -3.22 -0.08
N ILE A 208 14.85 -2.79 -1.25
CA ILE A 208 15.91 -1.77 -1.39
C ILE A 208 15.29 -0.40 -1.13
N ASP A 209 15.91 0.36 -0.24
CA ASP A 209 15.60 1.76 -0.01
C ASP A 209 16.35 2.63 -1.02
N ARG A 210 15.61 3.38 -1.82
CA ARG A 210 16.15 4.25 -2.88
C ARG A 210 16.93 5.44 -2.34
N GLU A 211 16.74 5.80 -1.07
CA GLU A 211 17.45 6.94 -0.48
C GLU A 211 18.92 6.61 -0.20
N ASN A 212 19.25 5.35 0.11
CA ASN A 212 20.60 4.93 0.47
C ASN A 212 21.08 3.64 -0.22
N ASN A 213 20.26 3.07 -1.10
CA ASN A 213 20.49 1.81 -1.81
C ASN A 213 20.69 0.57 -0.92
N GLU A 214 20.30 0.63 0.36
CA GLU A 214 20.39 -0.52 1.27
C GLU A 214 19.15 -1.41 1.17
N ARG A 215 19.33 -2.74 1.23
CA ARG A 215 18.22 -3.71 1.31
C ARG A 215 17.63 -3.80 2.72
N ARG A 216 17.16 -2.67 3.23
CA ARG A 216 16.59 -2.49 4.58
C ARG A 216 15.41 -1.52 4.58
N LEU A 217 14.62 -1.47 3.50
CA LEU A 217 13.53 -0.50 3.33
C LEU A 217 12.53 -0.50 4.47
N SER A 218 12.04 -1.67 4.89
CA SER A 218 11.07 -1.77 5.98
C SER A 218 11.66 -1.25 7.30
N TRP A 219 12.95 -1.53 7.55
CA TRP A 219 13.67 -1.08 8.73
C TRP A 219 13.92 0.43 8.69
N ASN A 220 14.36 0.97 7.54
CA ASN A 220 14.61 2.39 7.35
C ASN A 220 13.31 3.20 7.51
N ARG A 221 12.17 2.71 7.00
CA ARG A 221 10.86 3.33 7.23
C ARG A 221 10.51 3.42 8.72
N ALA A 222 10.71 2.34 9.46
CA ALA A 222 10.48 2.32 10.90
C ALA A 222 11.43 3.29 11.64
N LYS A 223 12.71 3.32 11.25
CA LYS A 223 13.72 4.25 11.76
C LYS A 223 13.34 5.71 11.49
N THR A 224 12.88 6.03 10.29
CA THR A 224 12.49 7.41 9.95
C THR A 224 11.34 7.89 10.84
N VAL A 225 10.34 7.04 11.10
CA VAL A 225 9.25 7.36 12.04
C VAL A 225 9.79 7.52 13.46
N PHE A 226 10.66 6.63 13.93
CA PHE A 226 11.32 6.75 15.24
C PHE A 226 12.05 8.09 15.40
N LEU A 227 12.87 8.47 14.41
CA LEU A 227 13.62 9.72 14.42
C LEU A 227 12.70 10.94 14.38
N TYR A 228 11.61 10.88 13.60
CA TYR A 228 10.61 11.93 13.56
C TYR A 228 9.90 12.12 14.91
N LEU A 229 9.45 11.04 15.55
CA LEU A 229 8.82 11.13 16.88
C LEU A 229 9.80 11.62 17.94
N SER A 230 11.07 11.17 17.86
CA SER A 230 12.12 11.66 18.76
C SER A 230 12.38 13.16 18.60
N SER A 231 12.39 13.68 17.36
CA SER A 231 12.55 15.12 17.13
C SER A 231 11.36 15.94 17.63
N LYS A 232 10.18 15.31 17.73
CA LYS A 232 8.95 15.84 18.34
C LYS A 232 8.87 15.62 19.86
N LYS A 233 10.01 15.36 20.50
CA LYS A 233 10.17 15.21 21.97
C LYS A 233 9.45 14.00 22.57
N ILE A 234 9.14 12.96 21.79
CA ILE A 234 8.78 11.65 22.35
C ILE A 234 10.06 10.96 22.82
N SER A 235 10.09 10.51 24.08
CA SER A 235 11.29 9.89 24.65
C SER A 235 11.72 8.67 23.86
N LYS A 236 13.00 8.61 23.48
CA LYS A 236 13.60 7.44 22.82
C LYS A 236 13.47 6.17 23.65
N SER A 237 13.49 6.27 24.99
CA SER A 237 13.32 5.11 25.89
C SER A 237 11.93 4.48 25.83
N ARG A 238 10.94 5.18 25.26
CA ARG A 238 9.57 4.67 25.09
C ARG A 238 9.36 3.98 23.74
N MET A 239 10.37 3.98 22.88
CA MET A 239 10.21 3.57 21.49
C MET A 239 11.34 2.63 21.10
N THR A 240 10.99 1.55 20.43
CA THR A 240 11.92 0.73 19.64
C THR A 240 11.44 0.70 18.19
N TYR A 241 12.26 0.20 17.27
CA TYR A 241 11.83 0.06 15.88
C TYR A 241 12.44 -1.19 15.23
N GLN A 242 11.69 -1.79 14.31
CA GLN A 242 12.08 -3.03 13.64
C GLN A 242 11.55 -3.04 12.19
N GLY A 243 12.36 -3.57 11.28
CA GLY A 243 11.93 -3.90 9.92
C GLY A 243 11.35 -5.31 9.88
N CYS A 244 10.14 -5.44 9.36
CA CYS A 244 9.44 -6.71 9.23
C CYS A 244 9.46 -7.28 7.81
N GLY A 245 9.93 -6.52 6.83
CA GLY A 245 9.95 -6.97 5.45
C GLY A 245 8.55 -7.24 4.91
N ASN A 246 8.45 -8.27 4.05
CA ASN A 246 7.18 -8.84 3.57
C ASN A 246 6.67 -10.00 4.45
N LYS A 247 7.21 -10.19 5.67
CA LYS A 247 6.92 -11.38 6.51
C LYS A 247 5.50 -11.41 7.10
N TYR A 248 4.83 -10.26 7.20
CA TYR A 248 3.50 -10.16 7.81
C TYR A 248 2.50 -9.45 6.88
N PRO A 249 2.17 -10.05 5.72
CA PRO A 249 1.19 -9.49 4.83
C PRO A 249 -0.20 -9.59 5.48
N LEU A 250 -0.92 -8.48 5.48
CA LEU A 250 -2.32 -8.38 5.91
C LEU A 250 -3.25 -9.01 4.88
N LYS A 251 -2.77 -9.30 3.66
CA LYS A 251 -3.54 -9.91 2.56
C LYS A 251 -4.82 -9.13 2.21
N LYS A 252 -4.84 -7.83 2.53
CA LYS A 252 -5.93 -6.88 2.27
C LYS A 252 -5.57 -5.87 1.17
N GLY A 253 -4.48 -6.12 0.46
CA GLY A 253 -3.90 -5.26 -0.57
C GLY A 253 -2.50 -4.78 -0.18
N ASP A 254 -1.66 -4.61 -1.20
CA ASP A 254 -0.24 -4.30 -1.07
C ASP A 254 0.02 -2.99 -0.29
N ASP A 255 -0.93 -2.07 -0.27
CA ASP A 255 -0.82 -0.80 0.45
C ASP A 255 -0.84 -0.97 1.95
N LEU A 256 -1.70 -1.86 2.44
CA LEU A 256 -1.74 -2.23 3.83
C LEU A 256 -0.46 -2.99 4.22
N ASP A 257 0.28 -3.53 3.25
CA ASP A 257 1.57 -4.18 3.46
C ASP A 257 2.77 -3.24 3.32
N ARG A 258 2.59 -2.03 2.77
CA ARG A 258 3.58 -0.93 2.82
C ARG A 258 3.29 0.04 3.97
N ARG A 259 3.07 -0.50 5.17
CA ARG A 259 2.67 0.27 6.35
C ARG A 259 3.79 0.45 7.36
N VAL A 260 3.56 1.39 8.28
CA VAL A 260 4.16 1.36 9.62
C VAL A 260 3.05 1.14 10.63
N GLU A 261 3.29 0.30 11.64
CA GLU A 261 2.38 0.06 12.76
C GLU A 261 3.12 0.25 14.08
N PHE A 262 2.40 0.60 15.14
CA PHE A 262 2.89 0.47 16.50
C PHE A 262 2.43 -0.85 17.10
N LYS A 263 3.32 -1.54 17.80
CA LYS A 263 2.96 -2.61 18.72
C LYS A 263 3.18 -2.12 20.15
N ILE A 264 2.13 -2.05 20.96
CA ILE A 264 2.27 -1.66 22.37
C ILE A 264 3.06 -2.75 23.12
N THR A 265 4.10 -2.35 23.83
CA THR A 265 5.00 -3.25 24.56
C THR A 265 4.88 -3.10 26.08
N LYS A 266 4.47 -1.91 26.54
CA LYS A 266 4.25 -1.61 27.96
C LYS A 266 3.27 -0.46 28.12
N ILE A 267 2.54 -0.44 29.25
CA ILE A 267 1.63 0.63 29.70
C ILE A 267 1.95 0.94 31.16
#